data_AF-E3NXS3-F1
#
_entry.id   AF-E3NXS3-F1
#
_cell.length_a   1.000
_cell.length_b   1.000
_cell.length_c   1.000
_cell.angle_alpha   90.00
_cell.angle_beta   90.00
_cell.angle_gamma   90.00
#
_symmetry.space_group_name_H-M   'P 1'
#
loop_
_entity.id
_entity.type
_entity.pdbx_description
1 polymer ?
#
loop_
_entity_poly.entity_id
_entity_poly.type
_entity_poly.pdbx_seq_one_letter_code
_entity_poly.pdbx_strand_id
1 'polypeptide(L)'
;MLLNFHVMENESIWNQKCFSLSIPQILEQEISKPYVHPHLYFYPEDPNGQNIFKLSQSKKWREELGPNERVQMAVSNDKHFYIFEPTQLKSGKVVVPVYFYKMNNEIYAKCTKPFISPTSHDAKVLKIEFEGALEFTSNRLQAIKRHANHSFGK
;
A
#
# COMPACT_ATOMS: atom_id res chain seq x y z
N MET A 1 33.73 6.32 7.56
CA MET A 1 32.49 7.05 7.91
C MET A 1 31.89 6.34 9.11
N LEU A 2 31.89 6.95 10.30
CA LEU A 2 31.19 6.38 11.45
C LEU A 2 29.69 6.51 11.19
N LEU A 3 28.96 5.40 11.33
CA LEU A 3 27.51 5.40 11.22
C LEU A 3 26.97 6.18 12.44
N ASN A 4 26.32 7.31 12.18
CA ASN A 4 25.84 8.25 13.20
C ASN A 4 24.57 7.71 13.90
N PHE A 5 24.66 6.52 14.50
CA PHE A 5 23.54 5.87 15.17
C PHE A 5 23.33 6.44 16.57
N HIS A 6 22.07 6.70 16.91
CA HIS A 6 21.67 7.02 18.27
C HIS A 6 21.56 5.72 19.08
N VAL A 7 22.41 5.59 20.10
CA VAL A 7 22.35 4.48 21.05
C VAL A 7 21.27 4.78 22.08
N MET A 8 20.31 3.88 22.22
CA MET A 8 19.28 3.91 23.25
C MET A 8 19.75 3.09 24.45
N GLU A 9 19.78 3.71 25.61
CA GLU A 9 20.05 3.05 26.88
C GLU A 9 18.72 2.66 27.54
N ASN A 10 18.61 1.41 27.99
CA ASN A 10 17.48 0.89 28.74
C ASN A 10 17.99 0.09 29.94
N GLU A 11 17.20 0.00 31.00
CA GLU A 11 17.50 -0.86 32.14
C GLU A 11 16.66 -2.13 32.07
N SER A 12 17.31 -3.29 32.22
CA SER A 12 16.60 -4.57 32.26
C SER A 12 15.92 -4.81 33.62
N ILE A 13 15.06 -5.83 33.69
CA ILE A 13 14.42 -6.28 34.95
C ILE A 13 15.42 -6.69 36.05
N TRP A 14 16.69 -6.88 35.69
CA TRP A 14 17.79 -7.23 36.60
C TRP A 14 18.69 -6.04 36.95
N ASN A 15 18.25 -4.80 36.70
CA ASN A 15 19.00 -3.57 36.92
C ASN A 15 20.35 -3.51 36.18
N GLN A 16 20.42 -4.17 35.02
CA GLN A 16 21.57 -4.08 34.12
C GLN A 16 21.29 -3.08 33.00
N LYS A 17 22.25 -2.20 32.73
CA LYS A 17 22.22 -1.28 31.58
C LYS A 17 22.35 -2.08 30.29
N CYS A 18 21.37 -1.92 29.41
CA CYS A 18 21.34 -2.50 28.08
C CYS A 18 21.34 -1.38 27.03
N PHE A 19 22.10 -1.59 25.96
CA PHE A 19 22.20 -0.63 24.87
C PHE A 19 21.63 -1.25 23.60
N SER A 20 20.78 -0.50 22.90
CA SER A 20 20.23 -0.90 21.62
C SER A 20 20.35 0.24 20.61
N LEU A 21 20.31 -0.09 19.33
CA LEU A 21 20.23 0.90 18.27
C LEU A 21 18.75 1.20 17.95
N SER A 22 18.48 2.42 17.53
CA SER A 22 17.14 2.81 17.06
C SER A 22 16.77 2.02 15.80
N ILE A 23 15.73 1.19 15.90
CA ILE A 23 15.20 0.41 14.76
C ILE A 23 14.79 1.33 13.59
N PRO A 24 14.09 2.46 13.80
CA PRO A 24 13.80 3.41 12.73
C PRO A 24 15.05 3.88 11.96
N GLN A 25 16.14 4.18 12.66
CA GLN A 25 17.39 4.63 12.02
C GLN A 25 18.06 3.51 11.22
N ILE A 26 18.03 2.28 11.72
CA ILE A 26 18.53 1.11 10.99
C ILE A 26 17.72 0.93 9.70
N LEU A 27 16.38 0.98 9.79
CA LEU A 27 15.50 0.82 8.63
C LEU A 27 15.71 1.93 7.60
N GLU A 28 15.84 3.20 8.03
CA GLU A 28 16.12 4.33 7.14
C GLU A 28 17.42 4.13 6.34
N GLN A 29 18.46 3.65 7.01
CA GLN A 29 19.73 3.35 6.35
C GLN A 29 19.64 2.14 5.41
N GLU A 30 18.95 1.07 5.79
CA GLU A 30 18.78 -0.09 4.91
C GLU A 30 17.94 0.24 3.66
N ILE A 31 16.87 1.03 3.82
CA ILE A 31 16.00 1.45 2.71
C ILE A 31 16.72 2.40 1.75
N SER A 32 17.61 3.25 2.25
CA SER A 32 18.37 4.22 1.44
C SER A 32 19.56 3.62 0.69
N LYS A 33 19.99 2.38 1.01
CA LYS A 33 21.09 1.71 0.30
C LYS A 33 20.66 1.25 -1.10
N PRO A 34 21.30 1.74 -2.18
CA PRO A 34 20.95 1.37 -3.56
C PRO A 34 21.13 -0.12 -3.87
N TYR A 35 22.01 -0.81 -3.14
CA TYR A 35 22.25 -2.24 -3.30
C TYR A 35 21.23 -3.10 -2.56
N VAL A 36 20.61 -2.59 -1.50
CA VAL A 36 19.62 -3.32 -0.69
C VAL A 36 18.21 -3.07 -1.24
N HIS A 37 17.93 -1.83 -1.64
CA HIS A 37 16.62 -1.39 -2.12
C HIS A 37 15.97 -2.31 -3.17
N PRO A 38 16.69 -2.83 -4.20
CA PRO A 38 16.11 -3.73 -5.21
C PRO A 38 15.68 -5.09 -4.67
N HIS A 39 16.19 -5.49 -3.50
CA HIS A 39 15.85 -6.75 -2.84
C HIS A 39 14.73 -6.60 -1.80
N LEU A 40 14.30 -5.37 -1.50
CA LEU A 40 13.16 -5.10 -0.63
C LEU A 40 11.84 -5.25 -1.38
N TYR A 41 10.87 -5.85 -0.71
CA TYR A 41 9.50 -5.94 -1.20
C TYR A 41 8.66 -4.86 -0.52
N PHE A 42 8.02 -4.00 -1.30
CA PHE A 42 7.16 -2.92 -0.79
C PHE A 42 5.66 -3.20 -0.97
N TYR A 43 5.32 -4.29 -1.66
CA TYR A 43 3.95 -4.68 -1.96
C TYR A 43 3.73 -6.13 -1.55
N PRO A 44 2.54 -6.47 -1.00
CA PRO A 44 2.15 -7.85 -0.86
C PRO A 44 2.04 -8.49 -2.26
N GLU A 45 2.40 -9.76 -2.35
CA GLU A 45 2.40 -10.53 -3.59
C GLU A 45 1.29 -11.57 -3.54
N ASP A 46 0.51 -11.69 -4.61
CA ASP A 46 -0.45 -12.77 -4.80
C ASP A 46 0.21 -13.91 -5.57
N PRO A 47 0.52 -15.04 -4.93
CA PRO A 47 1.11 -16.18 -5.59
C PRO A 47 0.06 -17.08 -6.28
N ASN A 48 -1.20 -16.66 -6.36
CA ASN A 48 -2.33 -17.49 -6.83
C ASN A 48 -2.45 -18.83 -6.08
N GLY A 49 -2.07 -18.83 -4.80
CA GLY A 49 -2.15 -20.01 -3.92
C GLY A 49 -1.08 -21.07 -4.13
N GLN A 50 -0.05 -20.82 -4.94
CA GLN A 50 1.03 -21.79 -5.21
C GLN A 50 2.37 -21.31 -4.65
N ASN A 51 3.18 -22.22 -4.11
CA ASN A 51 4.57 -21.94 -3.71
C ASN A 51 4.72 -20.66 -2.86
N ILE A 52 4.23 -20.70 -1.61
CA ILE A 52 4.42 -19.60 -0.65
C ILE A 52 5.78 -19.80 0.04
N PHE A 53 6.75 -18.92 -0.25
CA PHE A 53 8.10 -18.97 0.31
C PHE A 53 8.61 -17.61 0.80
N LYS A 54 7.82 -16.53 0.66
CA LYS A 54 8.16 -15.18 1.13
C LYS A 54 7.08 -14.63 2.05
N LEU A 55 7.47 -13.77 2.99
CA LEU A 55 6.53 -13.03 3.83
C LEU A 55 5.63 -12.09 3.00
N SER A 56 6.12 -11.57 1.87
CA SER A 56 5.32 -10.78 0.92
C SER A 56 4.09 -11.52 0.41
N GLN A 57 4.14 -12.85 0.36
CA GLN A 57 3.05 -13.72 -0.09
C GLN A 57 2.09 -14.11 1.03
N SER A 58 2.33 -13.63 2.26
CA SER A 58 1.48 -13.96 3.41
C SER A 58 0.10 -13.32 3.26
N LYS A 59 -0.93 -14.10 3.61
CA LYS A 59 -2.31 -13.61 3.71
C LYS A 59 -2.41 -12.40 4.65
N LYS A 60 -1.65 -12.41 5.75
CA LYS A 60 -1.62 -11.32 6.73
C LYS A 60 -1.34 -9.97 6.08
N TRP A 61 -0.28 -9.87 5.29
CA TRP A 61 0.08 -8.61 4.61
C TRP A 61 -0.93 -8.25 3.50
N ARG A 62 -1.38 -9.24 2.74
CA ARG A 62 -2.30 -9.01 1.62
C ARG A 62 -3.69 -8.54 2.06
N GLU A 63 -4.21 -9.09 3.14
CA GLU A 63 -5.64 -9.01 3.48
C GLU A 63 -5.93 -8.46 4.87
N GLU A 64 -5.12 -8.82 5.87
CA GLU A 64 -5.50 -8.67 7.29
C GLU A 64 -4.98 -7.36 7.92
N LEU A 65 -4.06 -6.65 7.27
CA LEU A 65 -3.58 -5.36 7.75
C LEU A 65 -4.63 -4.24 7.62
N GLY A 66 -4.71 -3.41 8.65
CA GLY A 66 -5.61 -2.26 8.68
C GLY A 66 -5.30 -1.25 7.56
N PRO A 67 -6.22 -0.31 7.27
CA PRO A 67 -6.01 0.72 6.26
C PRO A 67 -4.74 1.56 6.46
N ASN A 68 -4.29 1.77 7.69
CA ASN A 68 -3.10 2.57 8.00
C ASN A 68 -1.78 1.76 7.92
N GLU A 69 -1.86 0.44 7.91
CA GLU A 69 -0.71 -0.47 7.98
C GLU A 69 -0.44 -1.16 6.64
N ARG A 70 -1.44 -1.21 5.76
CA ARG A 70 -1.28 -1.71 4.39
C ARG A 70 -0.53 -0.71 3.51
N VAL A 71 -0.22 -1.11 2.29
CA VAL A 71 0.41 -0.25 1.30
C VAL A 71 -0.47 0.95 0.98
N GLN A 72 0.06 2.16 1.19
CA GLN A 72 -0.67 3.41 1.02
C GLN A 72 -0.68 3.93 -0.41
N MET A 73 0.38 3.67 -1.17
CA MET A 73 0.64 4.30 -2.45
C MET A 73 1.21 3.31 -3.45
N ALA A 74 0.80 3.43 -4.71
CA ALA A 74 1.39 2.75 -5.84
C ALA A 74 1.82 3.75 -6.92
N VAL A 75 2.98 3.50 -7.53
CA VAL A 75 3.48 4.30 -8.65
C VAL A 75 3.10 3.66 -9.97
N SER A 76 2.53 4.45 -10.89
CA SER A 76 2.25 4.03 -12.25
C SER A 76 2.47 5.17 -13.23
N ASN A 77 3.37 4.99 -14.20
CA ASN A 77 3.78 6.00 -15.19
C ASN A 77 4.20 7.33 -14.55
N ASP A 78 5.09 7.26 -13.55
CA ASP A 78 5.59 8.41 -12.78
C ASP A 78 4.50 9.20 -12.03
N LYS A 79 3.30 8.63 -11.90
CA LYS A 79 2.22 9.17 -11.06
C LYS A 79 2.02 8.31 -9.82
N HIS A 80 1.68 8.99 -8.73
CA HIS A 80 1.38 8.35 -7.46
C HIS A 80 -0.14 8.21 -7.33
N PHE A 81 -0.58 7.03 -6.92
CA PHE A 81 -1.98 6.73 -6.62
C PHE A 81 -2.06 6.29 -5.18
N TYR A 82 -2.95 6.90 -4.40
CA TYR A 82 -3.14 6.57 -3.00
C TYR A 82 -4.41 5.76 -2.80
N ILE A 83 -4.44 4.98 -1.72
CA ILE A 83 -5.69 4.37 -1.26
C ILE A 83 -6.68 5.48 -0.89
N PHE A 84 -7.97 5.21 -1.05
CA PHE A 84 -9.07 6.12 -0.73
C PHE A 84 -9.12 7.42 -1.53
N GLU A 85 -8.27 7.59 -2.54
CA GLU A 85 -8.35 8.71 -3.48
C GLU A 85 -9.14 8.35 -4.75
N PRO A 86 -10.15 9.16 -5.13
CA PRO A 86 -10.83 8.99 -6.41
C PRO A 86 -9.85 9.09 -7.58
N THR A 87 -9.84 8.07 -8.41
CA THR A 87 -8.92 7.92 -9.54
C THR A 87 -9.69 7.65 -10.82
N GLN A 88 -9.40 8.41 -11.87
CA GLN A 88 -9.97 8.16 -13.19
C GLN A 88 -9.15 7.09 -13.94
N LEU A 89 -9.83 6.12 -14.53
CA LEU A 89 -9.22 5.12 -15.43
C LEU A 89 -9.11 5.67 -16.85
N LYS A 90 -8.30 5.04 -17.70
CA LYS A 90 -8.21 5.39 -19.14
C LYS A 90 -9.58 5.32 -19.84
N SER A 91 -10.44 4.42 -19.36
CA SER A 91 -11.83 4.29 -19.82
C SER A 91 -12.76 5.46 -19.43
N GLY A 92 -12.28 6.44 -18.65
CA GLY A 92 -13.06 7.56 -18.12
C GLY A 92 -13.82 7.25 -16.81
N LYS A 93 -13.95 5.97 -16.43
CA LYS A 93 -14.59 5.56 -15.17
C LYS A 93 -13.78 6.01 -13.95
N VAL A 94 -14.48 6.51 -12.94
CA VAL A 94 -13.89 6.86 -11.63
C VAL A 94 -13.99 5.66 -10.69
N VAL A 95 -12.89 5.35 -10.01
CA VAL A 95 -12.78 4.28 -9.03
C VAL A 95 -12.00 4.77 -7.81
N VAL A 96 -12.10 4.08 -6.68
CA VAL A 96 -11.32 4.40 -5.47
C VAL A 96 -10.49 3.18 -5.08
N PRO A 97 -9.14 3.23 -5.10
CA PRO A 97 -8.28 2.13 -4.66
C PRO A 97 -8.44 1.85 -3.16
N VAL A 98 -8.47 0.57 -2.78
CA VAL A 98 -8.59 0.11 -1.38
C VAL A 98 -7.41 -0.79 -0.97
N TYR A 99 -6.85 -1.53 -1.92
CA TYR A 99 -5.64 -2.33 -1.74
C TYR A 99 -4.73 -2.21 -2.95
N PHE A 100 -3.41 -2.20 -2.71
CA PHE A 100 -2.39 -2.40 -3.73
C PHE A 100 -1.66 -3.72 -3.48
N TYR A 101 -1.42 -4.48 -4.54
CA TYR A 101 -0.73 -5.76 -4.47
C TYR A 101 -0.04 -6.06 -5.80
N LYS A 102 0.88 -7.01 -5.77
CA LYS A 102 1.64 -7.46 -6.93
C LYS A 102 1.18 -8.84 -7.34
N MET A 103 0.98 -9.08 -8.64
CA MET A 103 0.69 -10.39 -9.19
C MET A 103 1.41 -10.52 -10.53
N ASN A 104 2.08 -11.64 -10.78
CA ASN A 104 2.86 -11.88 -12.01
C ASN A 104 3.81 -10.72 -12.37
N ASN A 105 4.52 -10.21 -11.37
CA ASN A 105 5.43 -9.08 -11.48
C ASN A 105 4.80 -7.71 -11.84
N GLU A 106 3.47 -7.60 -11.81
CA GLU A 106 2.75 -6.36 -12.11
C GLU A 106 1.95 -5.86 -10.91
N ILE A 107 1.79 -4.54 -10.81
CA ILE A 107 1.00 -3.91 -9.76
C ILE A 107 -0.47 -3.90 -10.15
N TYR A 108 -1.28 -4.33 -9.21
CA TYR A 108 -2.74 -4.32 -9.26
C TYR A 108 -3.28 -3.50 -8.11
N ALA A 109 -4.47 -2.94 -8.33
CA ALA A 109 -5.27 -2.34 -7.28
C ALA A 109 -6.62 -3.06 -7.20
N LYS A 110 -7.11 -3.26 -5.98
CA LYS A 110 -8.53 -3.58 -5.73
C LYS A 110 -9.24 -2.26 -5.51
N CYS A 111 -10.18 -1.95 -6.37
CA CYS A 111 -10.88 -0.67 -6.35
C CYS A 111 -12.39 -0.85 -6.14
N THR A 112 -12.98 0.06 -5.39
CA THR A 112 -14.43 0.18 -5.24
C THR A 112 -14.98 1.22 -6.20
N LYS A 113 -16.26 1.09 -6.54
CA LYS A 113 -16.97 2.09 -7.35
C LYS A 113 -17.56 3.14 -6.40
N PRO A 114 -17.18 4.43 -6.53
CA PRO A 114 -17.79 5.48 -5.72
C PRO A 114 -19.22 5.79 -6.17
N PHE A 115 -20.02 6.25 -5.23
CA PHE A 115 -21.28 6.95 -5.47
C PHE A 115 -20.99 8.45 -5.54
N ILE A 116 -21.37 9.09 -6.66
CA ILE A 116 -21.14 10.52 -6.91
C ILE A 116 -22.50 11.18 -7.02
N SER A 117 -22.78 12.14 -6.14
CA SER A 117 -24.04 12.89 -6.12
C SER A 117 -23.79 14.39 -5.95
N PRO A 118 -24.68 15.27 -6.42
CA PRO A 118 -24.61 16.69 -6.11
C PRO A 118 -24.86 16.94 -4.63
N THR A 119 -24.27 18.00 -4.09
CA THR A 119 -24.53 18.41 -2.71
C THR A 119 -25.87 19.14 -2.62
N SER A 120 -26.59 18.99 -1.51
CA SER A 120 -27.89 19.64 -1.27
C SER A 120 -27.87 21.16 -1.33
N HIS A 121 -26.72 21.77 -1.06
CA HIS A 121 -26.55 23.22 -0.99
C HIS A 121 -26.10 23.87 -2.31
N ASP A 122 -25.39 23.13 -3.17
CA ASP A 122 -24.90 23.61 -4.47
C ASP A 122 -24.73 22.44 -5.45
N ALA A 123 -25.43 22.51 -6.57
CA ALA A 123 -25.36 21.51 -7.64
C ALA A 123 -23.98 21.43 -8.33
N LYS A 124 -23.12 22.44 -8.14
CA LYS A 124 -21.74 22.45 -8.66
C LYS A 124 -20.75 21.71 -7.76
N VAL A 125 -21.11 21.42 -6.52
CA VAL A 125 -20.26 20.69 -5.57
C VAL A 125 -20.67 19.23 -5.54
N LEU A 126 -19.75 18.34 -5.90
CA LEU A 126 -19.97 16.90 -5.92
C LEU A 126 -19.57 16.26 -4.58
N LYS A 127 -20.45 15.44 -4.02
CA LYS A 127 -20.19 14.53 -2.92
C LYS A 127 -19.78 13.16 -3.47
N ILE A 128 -18.64 12.65 -3.02
CA ILE A 128 -18.15 11.32 -3.38
C ILE A 128 -18.19 10.44 -2.12
N GLU A 129 -18.94 9.35 -2.18
CA GLU A 129 -19.05 8.36 -1.11
C GLU A 129 -18.57 7.00 -1.62
N PHE A 130 -17.91 6.23 -0.77
CA PHE A 130 -17.46 4.88 -1.11
C PHE A 130 -17.31 4.03 0.15
N GLU A 131 -17.32 2.71 -0.03
CA GLU A 131 -17.09 1.77 1.05
C GLU A 131 -15.58 1.47 1.19
N GLY A 132 -14.94 2.00 2.23
CA GLY A 132 -13.51 1.81 2.48
C GLY A 132 -13.14 0.56 3.30
N ALA A 133 -14.07 0.03 4.09
CA ALA A 133 -13.88 -1.14 4.97
C ALA A 133 -14.22 -2.48 4.28
N LEU A 134 -13.96 -2.57 2.97
CA LEU A 134 -14.22 -3.79 2.21
C LEU A 134 -13.09 -4.81 2.42
N GLU A 135 -13.45 -6.06 2.70
CA GLU A 135 -12.53 -7.19 2.70
C GLU A 135 -11.88 -7.39 1.32
N PHE A 136 -10.62 -7.82 1.28
CA PHE A 136 -9.86 -8.01 0.04
C PHE A 136 -10.54 -8.96 -0.97
N THR A 137 -11.23 -9.98 -0.46
CA THR A 137 -11.95 -11.00 -1.24
C THR A 137 -13.35 -10.55 -1.68
N SER A 138 -13.80 -9.36 -1.29
CA SER A 138 -15.12 -8.85 -1.65
C SER A 138 -15.30 -8.77 -3.17
N ASN A 139 -16.43 -9.31 -3.66
CA ASN A 139 -16.86 -9.19 -5.05
C ASN A 139 -17.18 -7.75 -5.49
N ARG A 140 -17.34 -6.83 -4.53
CA ARG A 140 -17.54 -5.40 -4.78
C ARG A 140 -16.25 -4.68 -5.19
N LEU A 141 -15.09 -5.31 -4.95
CA LEU A 141 -13.80 -4.80 -5.36
C LEU A 141 -13.41 -5.33 -6.74
N GLN A 142 -13.22 -4.42 -7.69
CA GLN A 142 -12.70 -4.75 -9.01
C GLN A 142 -11.17 -4.75 -8.99
N ALA A 143 -10.55 -5.82 -9.51
CA ALA A 143 -9.11 -5.84 -9.74
C ALA A 143 -8.75 -5.04 -11.00
N ILE A 144 -7.91 -4.02 -10.83
CA ILE A 144 -7.47 -3.10 -11.88
C ILE A 144 -5.96 -3.24 -12.06
N LYS A 145 -5.57 -3.49 -13.31
CA LYS A 145 -4.18 -3.70 -13.73
C LYS A 145 -3.55 -2.41 -14.24
N ARG A 146 -2.25 -2.22 -13.98
CA ARG A 146 -1.41 -1.12 -14.53
C ARG A 146 -1.49 -0.88 -16.05
N HIS A 147 -1.64 -1.92 -16.89
CA HIS A 147 -1.44 -1.82 -18.35
C HIS A 147 -2.63 -2.20 -19.24
N ALA A 148 -3.84 -2.36 -18.69
CA ALA A 148 -5.02 -2.70 -19.49
C ALA A 148 -5.81 -1.46 -19.95
N ASN A 149 -6.82 -1.64 -20.82
CA ASN A 149 -7.82 -0.60 -21.14
C ASN A 149 -8.59 -0.11 -19.89
N HIS A 150 -8.54 -0.88 -18.80
CA HIS A 150 -9.02 -0.54 -17.47
C HIS A 150 -7.93 -0.06 -16.52
N SER A 151 -6.76 0.39 -17.02
CA SER A 151 -5.69 0.89 -16.18
C SER A 151 -5.98 2.28 -15.62
N PHE A 152 -5.22 2.65 -14.60
CA PHE A 152 -5.09 4.03 -14.15
C PHE A 152 -4.93 4.97 -15.35
N GLY A 153 -5.85 5.94 -15.41
CA GLY A 153 -6.02 6.92 -16.47
C GLY A 153 -5.15 8.14 -16.26
N LYS A 154 -5.13 9.00 -17.28
CA LYS A 154 -4.50 10.31 -17.21
C LYS A 154 -5.15 11.16 -16.14
#